data_AF-A0A7W0KNQ8-F1
#
_entry.id   AF-A0A7W0KNQ8-F1
#
_cell.length_a   1.000
_cell.length_b   1.000
_cell.length_c   1.000
_cell.angle_alpha   90.00
_cell.angle_beta   90.00
_cell.angle_gamma   90.00
#
_symmetry.space_group_name_H-M   'P 1'
#
loop_
_entity.id
_entity.type
_entity.pdbx_description
1 polymer ?
#
loop_
_entity_poly.entity_id
_entity_poly.type
_entity_poly.pdbx_seq_one_letter_code
_entity_poly.pdbx_strand_id
1 'polypeptide(L)'
;AALAARLPARTGQATTLVVIGTDAALTKAQCAKLSGAGHDGLARAINPVHTMFDGDTVFSLATGGLGAPDGPGFHALFTEAGTCVTRAVARAMLAASSTHELRSYRDTFRSAFPGSSSRPTP
;
A
#
# COMPACT_ATOMS: atom_id res chain seq x y z
N ALA A 1 1.49 -15.12 -28.48
CA ALA A 1 1.31 -15.35 -27.03
C ALA A 1 0.27 -14.35 -26.54
N ALA A 2 -0.93 -14.83 -26.19
CA ALA A 2 -2.09 -13.98 -25.95
C ALA A 2 -1.91 -13.17 -24.65
N LEU A 3 -1.99 -11.85 -24.78
CA LEU A 3 -2.25 -10.90 -23.70
C LEU A 3 -3.54 -11.36 -23.02
N ALA A 4 -3.41 -12.09 -21.90
CA ALA A 4 -4.54 -12.55 -21.12
C ALA A 4 -5.45 -11.36 -20.84
N ALA A 5 -6.74 -11.51 -21.17
CA ALA A 5 -7.76 -10.48 -21.13
C ALA A 5 -7.77 -9.75 -19.77
N ARG A 6 -7.01 -8.67 -19.68
CA ARG A 6 -7.17 -7.68 -18.61
C ARG A 6 -8.35 -6.81 -19.03
N LEU A 7 -9.29 -6.64 -18.11
CA LEU A 7 -10.38 -5.67 -18.24
C LEU A 7 -9.80 -4.35 -18.77
N PRO A 8 -10.46 -3.67 -19.74
CA PRO A 8 -9.94 -2.42 -20.27
C PRO A 8 -9.72 -1.46 -19.11
N ALA A 9 -8.46 -1.03 -18.92
CA ALA A 9 -8.11 -0.06 -17.89
C ALA A 9 -8.92 1.22 -18.18
N ARG A 10 -9.85 1.55 -17.28
CA ARG A 10 -10.61 2.80 -17.37
C ARG A 10 -9.88 3.86 -16.55
N THR A 11 -9.75 5.06 -17.10
CA THR A 11 -9.17 6.22 -16.42
C THR A 11 -9.84 6.42 -15.05
N GLY A 12 -9.04 6.57 -13.99
CA GLY A 12 -9.51 6.86 -12.64
C GLY A 12 -10.07 5.66 -11.85
N GLN A 13 -9.87 4.43 -12.31
CA GLN A 13 -10.30 3.22 -11.57
C GLN A 13 -9.25 2.59 -10.66
N ALA A 14 -7.98 3.01 -10.77
CA ALA A 14 -6.91 2.57 -9.90
C ALA A 14 -6.10 3.80 -9.46
N THR A 15 -5.95 3.99 -8.15
CA THR A 15 -5.18 5.07 -7.52
C THR A 15 -4.93 4.68 -6.08
N THR A 16 -3.67 4.65 -5.66
CA THR A 16 -3.29 4.34 -4.27
C THR A 16 -2.71 5.57 -3.58
N LEU A 17 -3.36 5.99 -2.50
CA LEU A 17 -2.89 7.06 -1.64
C LEU A 17 -2.26 6.46 -0.40
N VAL A 18 -1.04 6.85 -0.10
CA VAL A 18 -0.27 6.31 1.02
C VAL A 18 0.21 7.42 1.93
N VAL A 19 0.18 7.15 3.23
CA VAL A 19 0.81 7.98 4.25
C VAL A 19 1.77 7.13 5.06
N ILE A 20 3.02 7.55 5.15
CA ILE A 20 4.06 6.97 6.01
C ILE A 20 4.27 7.91 7.20
N GLY A 21 4.19 7.37 8.41
CA GLY A 21 4.43 8.11 9.64
C GLY A 21 5.59 7.51 10.44
N THR A 22 6.43 8.36 11.00
CA THR A 22 7.48 7.98 11.96
C THR A 22 7.60 9.05 13.05
N ASP A 23 8.08 8.63 14.22
CA ASP A 23 8.42 9.51 15.35
C ASP A 23 9.87 10.00 15.34
N ALA A 24 10.73 9.43 14.49
CA ALA A 24 12.08 9.94 14.26
C ALA A 24 12.05 11.40 13.75
N ALA A 25 12.98 12.24 14.23
CA ALA A 25 13.12 13.60 13.68
C ALA A 25 13.79 13.54 12.30
N LEU A 26 13.04 13.94 11.26
CA LEU A 26 13.51 13.91 9.88
C LEU A 26 13.34 15.26 9.19
N THR A 27 14.31 15.59 8.34
CA THR A 27 14.21 16.73 7.41
C THR A 27 13.18 16.45 6.32
N LYS A 28 12.73 17.52 5.62
CA LYS A 28 11.84 17.37 4.46
C LYS A 28 12.43 16.49 3.36
N ALA A 29 13.74 16.58 3.12
CA ALA A 29 14.43 15.75 2.14
C ALA A 29 14.44 14.27 2.55
N GLN A 30 14.65 13.96 3.84
CA GLN A 30 14.56 12.59 4.36
C GLN A 30 13.14 12.03 4.26
N CYS A 31 12.11 12.84 4.55
CA CYS A 31 10.70 12.45 4.32
C CYS A 31 10.41 12.19 2.84
N ALA A 32 10.88 13.06 1.93
CA ALA A 32 10.72 12.83 0.49
C ALA A 32 11.39 11.52 0.04
N LYS A 33 12.56 11.20 0.62
CA LYS A 33 13.25 9.95 0.35
C LYS A 33 12.47 8.73 0.86
N LEU A 34 11.86 8.81 2.05
CA LEU A 34 10.94 7.79 2.56
C LEU A 34 9.71 7.59 1.67
N SER A 35 9.13 8.66 1.14
CA SER A 35 8.03 8.56 0.18
C SER A 35 8.44 7.77 -1.06
N GLY A 36 9.67 7.98 -1.55
CA GLY A 36 10.25 7.18 -2.64
C GLY A 36 10.29 5.67 -2.32
N ALA A 37 10.77 5.29 -1.13
CA ALA A 37 10.73 3.88 -0.69
C ALA A 37 9.30 3.33 -0.59
N GLY A 38 8.33 4.18 -0.24
CA GLY A 38 6.92 3.79 -0.24
C GLY A 38 6.42 3.37 -1.62
N HIS A 39 6.84 4.05 -2.68
CA HIS A 39 6.52 3.65 -4.06
C HIS A 39 7.14 2.29 -4.44
N ASP A 40 8.34 1.96 -3.95
CA ASP A 40 8.91 0.62 -4.12
C ASP A 40 8.05 -0.44 -3.40
N GLY A 41 7.49 -0.09 -2.24
CA GLY A 41 6.53 -0.93 -1.51
C GLY A 41 5.24 -1.16 -2.29
N LEU A 42 4.70 -0.13 -2.95
CA LEU A 42 3.55 -0.28 -3.86
C LEU A 42 3.86 -1.24 -5.00
N ALA A 43 5.03 -1.11 -5.64
CA ALA A 43 5.45 -1.99 -6.74
C ALA A 43 5.63 -3.47 -6.34
N ARG A 44 5.94 -3.75 -5.07
CA ARG A 44 5.98 -5.12 -4.54
C ARG A 44 4.58 -5.71 -4.32
N ALA A 45 3.58 -4.88 -4.03
CA ALA A 45 2.23 -5.32 -3.67
C ALA A 45 1.23 -5.29 -4.84
N ILE A 46 1.44 -4.41 -5.83
CA ILE A 46 0.50 -4.14 -6.91
C ILE A 46 1.24 -4.29 -8.25
N ASN A 47 0.64 -5.02 -9.20
CA ASN A 47 1.20 -5.22 -10.53
C ASN A 47 0.10 -5.28 -11.63
N PRO A 48 0.02 -4.28 -12.53
CA PRO A 48 0.94 -3.16 -12.70
C PRO A 48 0.62 -2.04 -11.70
N VAL A 49 1.60 -1.19 -11.40
CA VAL A 49 1.44 0.02 -10.58
C VAL A 49 2.00 1.22 -11.34
N HIS A 50 1.66 2.45 -10.94
CA HIS A 50 2.13 3.68 -11.59
C HIS A 50 1.81 3.73 -13.09
N THR A 51 0.69 3.19 -13.52
CA THR A 51 0.27 3.32 -14.93
C THR A 51 -0.08 4.79 -15.23
N MET A 52 -0.15 5.14 -16.51
CA MET A 52 -0.58 6.49 -16.94
C MET A 52 -2.01 6.85 -16.48
N PHE A 53 -2.76 5.89 -15.95
CA PHE A 53 -4.13 6.07 -15.48
C PHE A 53 -4.23 6.13 -13.94
N ASP A 54 -3.11 5.96 -13.23
CA ASP A 54 -3.06 5.93 -11.77
C ASP A 54 -2.55 7.25 -11.20
N GLY A 55 -3.21 7.74 -10.13
CA GLY A 55 -2.80 8.91 -9.35
C GLY A 55 -1.97 8.55 -8.11
N ASP A 56 -1.13 7.52 -8.18
CA ASP A 56 -0.43 6.97 -7.01
C ASP A 56 0.43 8.04 -6.32
N THR A 57 0.20 8.27 -5.03
CA THR A 57 0.88 9.33 -4.28
C THR A 57 1.22 8.88 -2.86
N VAL A 58 2.49 9.04 -2.47
CA VAL A 58 2.99 8.72 -1.12
C VAL A 58 3.42 9.99 -0.37
N PHE A 59 2.76 10.27 0.75
CA PHE A 59 3.16 11.32 1.69
C PHE A 59 3.91 10.73 2.88
N SER A 60 4.98 11.38 3.33
CA SER A 60 5.70 10.98 4.54
C SER A 60 5.71 12.11 5.56
N LEU A 61 5.40 11.80 6.82
CA LEU A 61 5.50 12.72 7.94
C LEU A 61 6.35 12.14 9.07
N ALA A 62 7.03 13.05 9.76
CA ALA A 62 7.85 12.80 10.92
C ALA A 62 7.33 13.68 12.06
N THR A 63 6.91 13.07 13.17
CA THR A 63 6.42 13.84 14.33
C THR A 63 7.55 14.39 15.19
N GLY A 64 8.76 13.83 15.07
CA GLY A 64 9.96 14.32 15.76
C GLY A 64 9.96 14.07 17.27
N GLY A 65 9.18 13.10 17.76
CA GLY A 65 9.18 12.70 19.16
C GLY A 65 10.49 12.02 19.61
N LEU A 66 11.28 11.51 18.67
CA LEU A 66 12.61 10.94 18.88
C LEU A 66 13.69 11.78 18.20
N GLY A 67 14.96 11.55 18.58
CA GLY A 67 16.12 12.18 17.97
C GLY A 67 16.26 11.87 16.48
N ALA A 68 17.07 12.67 15.78
CA ALA A 68 17.40 12.40 14.39
C ALA A 68 18.23 11.11 14.30
N PRO A 69 17.88 10.17 13.40
CA PRO A 69 18.64 8.96 13.23
C PRO A 69 20.01 9.28 12.62
N ASP A 70 21.00 8.46 12.94
CA ASP A 70 22.27 8.44 12.20
C ASP A 70 22.08 7.82 10.80
N GLY A 71 23.16 7.74 10.02
CA GLY A 71 23.11 7.17 8.67
C GLY A 71 22.51 5.75 8.63
N PRO A 72 23.02 4.79 9.43
CA PRO A 72 22.47 3.44 9.51
C PRO A 72 21.00 3.41 9.97
N GLY A 73 20.63 4.20 10.98
CA GLY A 73 19.25 4.29 11.45
C GLY A 73 18.30 4.83 10.38
N PHE A 74 18.73 5.83 9.62
CA PHE A 74 17.94 6.35 8.50
C PHE A 74 17.81 5.32 7.36
N HIS A 75 18.86 4.55 7.08
CA HIS A 75 18.80 3.47 6.09
C HIS A 75 17.82 2.36 6.50
N ALA A 76 17.78 1.99 7.79
CA ALA A 76 16.82 1.05 8.32
C ALA A 76 15.38 1.57 8.16
N LEU A 77 15.12 2.83 8.55
CA LEU A 77 13.81 3.47 8.37
C LEU A 77 13.38 3.51 6.89
N PHE A 78 14.30 3.85 5.98
CA PHE A 78 14.06 3.87 4.54
C PHE A 78 13.65 2.49 4.01
N THR A 79 14.36 1.44 4.41
CA THR A 79 14.06 0.05 4.00
C THR A 79 12.71 -0.40 4.55
N GLU A 80 12.43 -0.10 5.82
CA GLU A 80 11.17 -0.48 6.45
C GLU A 80 9.97 0.30 5.94
N ALA A 81 10.15 1.52 5.43
CA ALA A 81 9.06 2.24 4.78
C ALA A 81 8.47 1.46 3.61
N GLY A 82 9.30 0.90 2.72
CA GLY A 82 8.82 0.08 1.60
C GLY A 82 8.14 -1.22 2.07
N THR A 83 8.71 -1.90 3.06
CA THR A 83 8.11 -3.10 3.67
C THR A 83 6.77 -2.79 4.34
N CYS A 84 6.69 -1.67 5.07
CA CYS A 84 5.49 -1.19 5.73
C CYS A 84 4.37 -0.94 4.72
N VAL A 85 4.66 -0.23 3.62
CA VAL A 85 3.68 0.02 2.54
C VAL A 85 3.22 -1.27 1.89
N THR A 86 4.15 -2.19 1.57
CA THR A 86 3.80 -3.51 1.01
C THR A 86 2.78 -4.24 1.90
N ARG A 87 3.05 -4.27 3.22
CA ARG A 87 2.16 -4.90 4.21
C ARG A 87 0.85 -4.14 4.38
N ALA A 88 0.86 -2.82 4.30
CA ALA A 88 -0.33 -2.00 4.41
C ALA A 88 -1.32 -2.29 3.27
N VAL A 89 -0.84 -2.42 2.03
CA VAL A 89 -1.67 -2.81 0.88
C VAL A 89 -2.29 -4.20 1.10
N ALA A 90 -1.49 -5.19 1.49
CA ALA A 90 -2.00 -6.54 1.77
C ALA A 90 -3.05 -6.53 2.89
N ARG A 91 -2.81 -5.76 3.96
CA ARG A 91 -3.78 -5.59 5.06
C ARG A 91 -5.07 -4.94 4.58
N ALA A 92 -5.00 -3.89 3.76
CA ALA A 92 -6.18 -3.23 3.21
C ALA A 92 -7.02 -4.21 2.37
N MET A 93 -6.39 -4.97 1.47
CA MET A 93 -7.06 -6.00 0.66
C MET A 93 -7.76 -7.06 1.53
N LEU A 94 -7.09 -7.51 2.60
CA LEU A 94 -7.63 -8.53 3.50
C LEU A 94 -8.69 -8.00 4.47
N ALA A 95 -8.66 -6.70 4.79
CA ALA A 95 -9.64 -6.05 5.67
C ALA A 95 -10.90 -5.59 4.93
N ALA A 96 -10.83 -5.43 3.60
CA ALA A 96 -11.98 -5.03 2.78
C ALA A 96 -13.14 -6.02 2.92
N SER A 97 -14.37 -5.49 2.97
CA SER A 97 -15.61 -6.25 2.87
C SER A 97 -16.22 -6.07 1.48
N SER A 98 -17.03 -7.04 1.05
CA SER A 98 -17.73 -6.93 -0.23
C SER A 98 -18.78 -5.83 -0.16
N THR A 99 -18.90 -5.05 -1.23
CA THR A 99 -20.03 -4.16 -1.45
C THR A 99 -21.02 -4.83 -2.41
N HIS A 100 -22.15 -4.17 -2.70
CA HIS A 100 -23.08 -4.67 -3.70
C HIS A 100 -22.45 -4.77 -5.11
N GLU A 101 -21.43 -3.95 -5.39
CA GLU A 101 -20.82 -3.82 -6.72
C GLU A 101 -19.54 -4.64 -6.87
N LEU A 102 -18.76 -4.78 -5.80
CA LEU A 102 -17.44 -5.42 -5.83
C LEU A 102 -17.28 -6.42 -4.70
N ARG A 103 -16.72 -7.58 -5.03
CA ARG A 103 -16.38 -8.62 -4.04
C ARG A 103 -15.02 -8.37 -3.43
N SER A 104 -14.93 -8.55 -2.12
CA SER A 104 -13.65 -8.57 -1.41
C SER A 104 -12.81 -9.79 -1.78
N TYR A 105 -11.51 -9.72 -1.49
CA TYR A 105 -10.60 -10.86 -1.68
C TYR A 105 -11.04 -12.08 -0.88
N ARG A 106 -11.45 -11.89 0.38
CA ARG A 106 -11.89 -12.99 1.27
C ARG A 106 -13.13 -13.70 0.75
N ASP A 107 -14.11 -12.97 0.22
CA ASP A 107 -15.31 -13.57 -0.37
C ASP A 107 -15.06 -14.24 -1.71
N THR A 108 -14.05 -13.77 -2.45
CA THR A 108 -13.64 -14.36 -3.73
C THR A 108 -12.86 -15.66 -3.51
N PHE A 109 -11.96 -15.69 -2.52
CA PHE A 109 -11.07 -16.81 -2.23
C PHE A 109 -11.36 -17.42 -0.84
N ARG A 110 -12.61 -17.82 -0.60
CA ARG A 110 -13.04 -18.38 0.70
C ARG A 110 -12.24 -19.59 1.16
N SER A 111 -11.74 -20.42 0.23
CA SER A 111 -10.91 -21.57 0.54
C SER A 111 -9.59 -21.21 1.24
N ALA A 112 -9.10 -19.99 1.05
CA ALA A 112 -7.91 -19.48 1.75
C ALA A 112 -8.20 -19.04 3.20
N PHE A 113 -9.47 -19.01 3.62
CA PHE A 113 -9.89 -18.60 4.97
C PHE A 113 -10.85 -19.62 5.64
N PRO A 114 -10.44 -20.90 5.83
CA PRO A 114 -11.29 -21.89 6.47
C PRO A 114 -11.64 -21.47 7.91
N GLY A 115 -12.93 -21.50 8.27
CA GLY A 115 -13.40 -21.19 9.62
C GLY A 115 -13.89 -19.75 9.87
N SER A 116 -13.82 -18.85 8.87
CA SER A 116 -14.46 -17.53 8.96
C SER A 116 -15.92 -17.59 8.48
N SER A 117 -16.87 -17.73 9.40
CA SER A 117 -18.30 -17.63 9.05
C SER A 117 -18.64 -16.18 8.73
N SER A 118 -18.96 -15.85 7.49
CA SER A 118 -19.53 -14.53 7.18
C SER A 118 -20.96 -14.47 7.72
N ARG A 119 -21.21 -13.57 8.67
CA ARG A 119 -22.57 -13.18 9.03
C ARG A 119 -23.13 -12.42 7.83
N PRO A 120 -24.37 -12.69 7.37
CA PRO A 120 -24.98 -11.89 6.32
C PRO A 120 -25.08 -10.44 6.83
N THR A 121 -24.58 -9.49 6.04
CA THR A 121 -24.95 -8.08 6.21
C THR A 121 -26.43 -7.93 5.79
N PRO A 122 -27.24 -7.19 6.55
CA PRO A 122 -28.66 -6.97 6.26
C PRO A 122 -28.89 -6.24 4.92
#